data_AF-A0A8S3XCD9-F1
#
_entry.id   AF-A0A8S3XCD9-F1
#
_cell.length_a   1.000
_cell.length_b   1.000
_cell.length_c   1.000
_cell.angle_alpha   90.00
_cell.angle_beta   90.00
_cell.angle_gamma   90.00
#
_symmetry.space_group_name_H-M   'P 1'
#
loop_
_entity.id
_entity.type
_entity.pdbx_description
1 polymer ?
#
loop_
_entity_poly.entity_id
_entity_poly.type
_entity_poly.pdbx_seq_one_letter_code
_entity_poly.pdbx_strand_id
1 'polypeptide(L)'
;MLALFYATELNITKFTETKMFRYLVLFYFVGQLHNAQGSAVNNDVVNDKQLLLAFVVNRHGERTPDADELSLSNEKEKLRKLTSIEGLEGLTNAGKRTAFQIGKFIRQRYGSQGLKMLSNIYLQDEISLRSTDKERTKMTAEVAMAAVYPPEKPQQWDEGLGKVWQPVPYTAVPLREDYLRYYSNCEKFKELMEKAKKRIDL
;
A
#
# COMPACT_ATOMS: atom_id res chain seq x y z
N MET A 1 1.96 3.34 0.87
CA MET A 1 1.91 1.86 0.77
C MET A 1 1.01 1.51 -0.39
N LEU A 2 1.48 0.70 -1.33
CA LEU A 2 0.68 0.08 -2.38
C LEU A 2 0.67 -1.43 -2.09
N ALA A 3 -0.51 -2.01 -1.89
CA ALA A 3 -0.71 -3.46 -1.87
C ALA A 3 -1.40 -3.88 -3.17
N LEU A 4 -0.86 -4.90 -3.82
CA LEU A 4 -1.36 -5.50 -5.04
C LEU A 4 -1.83 -6.91 -4.75
N PHE A 5 -3.08 -7.24 -5.06
CA PHE A 5 -3.67 -8.55 -4.78
C PHE A 5 -3.87 -9.35 -6.05
N TYR A 6 -3.25 -10.51 -6.18
CA TYR A 6 -3.44 -11.40 -7.32
C TYR A 6 -4.38 -12.54 -6.93
N ALA A 7 -5.45 -12.77 -7.70
CA ALA A 7 -6.22 -14.01 -7.60
C ALA A 7 -5.59 -15.07 -8.52
N THR A 8 -4.88 -16.04 -7.96
CA THR A 8 -4.36 -17.19 -8.70
C THR A 8 -5.36 -18.33 -8.75
N GLU A 9 -6.39 -18.22 -9.57
CA GLU A 9 -7.04 -19.39 -10.18
C GLU A 9 -7.49 -19.05 -11.60
N LEU A 10 -6.51 -18.97 -12.50
CA LEU A 10 -6.74 -19.26 -13.91
C LEU A 10 -6.34 -20.72 -14.11
N ASN A 11 -7.32 -21.61 -13.92
CA ASN A 11 -7.20 -23.03 -14.27
C ASN A 11 -7.17 -23.17 -15.80
N ILE A 12 -6.07 -22.70 -16.42
CA ILE A 12 -5.83 -22.83 -17.86
C ILE A 12 -5.30 -24.24 -18.09
N THR A 13 -6.18 -25.23 -18.03
CA THR A 13 -5.85 -26.54 -18.58
C THR A 13 -6.03 -26.48 -20.10
N LYS A 14 -4.87 -26.48 -20.77
CA LYS A 14 -4.66 -26.74 -22.21
C LYS A 14 -5.26 -25.73 -23.19
N PHE A 15 -4.52 -24.68 -23.47
CA PHE A 15 -4.56 -24.04 -24.79
C PHE A 15 -3.12 -23.90 -25.30
N THR A 16 -2.77 -24.74 -26.28
CA THR A 16 -1.51 -24.61 -27.01
C THR A 16 -1.61 -23.36 -27.89
N GLU A 17 -1.10 -22.23 -27.39
CA GLU A 17 -1.24 -20.94 -28.08
C GLU A 17 0.04 -20.44 -28.75
N THR A 18 -0.11 -20.11 -30.02
CA THR A 18 0.85 -19.39 -30.86
C THR A 18 0.96 -17.92 -30.45
N LYS A 19 2.16 -17.34 -30.59
CA LYS A 19 2.54 -15.97 -30.16
C LYS A 19 1.53 -14.87 -30.54
N MET A 20 0.76 -15.02 -31.62
CA MET A 20 -0.25 -14.06 -32.08
C MET A 20 -1.42 -13.88 -31.10
N PHE A 21 -1.83 -14.94 -30.38
CA PHE A 21 -2.98 -14.86 -29.48
C PHE A 21 -2.66 -14.04 -28.22
N ARG A 22 -1.42 -14.12 -27.72
CA ARG A 22 -0.94 -13.32 -26.59
C ARG A 22 -1.01 -11.81 -26.84
N TYR A 23 -0.70 -11.37 -28.07
CA TYR A 23 -0.78 -9.95 -28.41
C TYR A 23 -2.22 -9.47 -28.55
N LEU A 24 -3.11 -10.29 -29.09
CA LEU A 24 -4.54 -9.97 -29.19
C LEU A 24 -5.20 -9.85 -27.80
N VAL A 25 -4.84 -10.71 -26.85
CA VAL A 25 -5.29 -10.61 -25.45
C VAL A 25 -4.76 -9.33 -24.80
N LEU A 26 -3.48 -9.00 -25.01
CA LEU A 26 -2.89 -7.76 -24.49
C LEU A 26 -3.56 -6.50 -25.05
N PHE A 27 -3.83 -6.45 -26.36
CA PHE A 27 -4.53 -5.32 -26.99
C PHE A 27 -5.98 -5.20 -26.51
N TYR A 28 -6.66 -6.33 -26.27
CA TYR A 28 -8.00 -6.34 -25.70
C TYR A 28 -8.02 -5.76 -24.27
N PHE A 29 -7.06 -6.15 -23.41
CA PHE A 29 -6.95 -5.60 -22.05
C PHE A 29 -6.61 -4.10 -22.03
N VAL A 30 -5.76 -3.61 -22.94
CA VAL A 30 -5.43 -2.17 -23.07
C VAL A 30 -6.63 -1.36 -23.59
N GLY A 31 -7.44 -1.94 -24.50
CA GLY A 31 -8.66 -1.30 -25.01
C GLY A 31 -9.76 -1.13 -23.95
N GLN A 32 -9.88 -2.08 -23.00
CA GLN A 32 -10.89 -2.02 -21.93
C GLN A 32 -10.54 -1.03 -20.81
N LEU A 33 -9.29 -0.56 -20.71
CA LEU A 33 -8.88 0.44 -19.70
C LEU A 33 -9.43 1.84 -19.98
N HIS A 34 -9.95 2.13 -21.18
CA HIS A 34 -10.53 3.44 -21.51
C HIS A 34 -11.96 3.66 -20.98
N ASN A 35 -12.60 2.63 -20.41
CA ASN A 35 -13.97 2.72 -19.85
C ASN A 35 -14.02 2.43 -18.34
N ALA A 36 -12.90 2.52 -17.63
CA ALA A 36 -12.89 2.37 -16.18
C ALA A 36 -13.42 3.66 -15.51
N GLN A 37 -14.75 3.77 -15.40
CA GLN A 37 -15.38 4.73 -14.50
C GLN A 37 -15.13 4.25 -13.06
N GLY A 38 -14.34 5.01 -12.30
CA GLY A 38 -14.20 4.81 -10.86
C GLY A 38 -15.50 5.21 -10.16
N SER A 39 -16.33 4.23 -9.81
CA SER A 39 -17.46 4.47 -8.91
C SER A 39 -16.96 4.66 -7.48
N ALA A 40 -17.50 5.69 -6.79
CA ALA A 40 -17.44 5.74 -5.34
C ALA A 40 -18.13 4.49 -4.77
N VAL A 41 -17.50 3.83 -3.80
CA VAL A 41 -17.90 2.52 -3.30
C VAL A 41 -19.29 2.59 -2.66
N ASN A 42 -20.30 2.08 -3.37
CA ASN A 42 -21.32 1.27 -2.70
C ASN A 42 -20.77 -0.16 -2.59
N ASN A 43 -21.04 -0.85 -1.48
CA ASN A 43 -20.74 -2.27 -1.32
C ASN A 43 -21.66 -3.18 -2.15
N ASP A 44 -22.27 -2.64 -3.21
CA ASP A 44 -23.17 -3.37 -4.07
C ASP A 44 -22.37 -4.44 -4.82
N VAL A 45 -22.60 -5.69 -4.43
CA VAL A 45 -22.14 -6.85 -5.19
C VAL A 45 -22.92 -6.82 -6.50
N VAL A 46 -22.26 -6.42 -7.58
CA VAL A 46 -22.84 -6.59 -8.91
C VAL A 46 -22.89 -8.10 -9.15
N ASN A 47 -24.11 -8.67 -9.15
CA ASN A 47 -24.30 -10.08 -9.45
C ASN A 47 -23.57 -10.46 -10.75
N ASP A 48 -22.99 -11.65 -10.75
CA ASP A 48 -22.23 -12.24 -11.87
C ASP A 48 -20.89 -11.55 -12.22
N LYS A 49 -20.33 -10.73 -11.32
CA LYS A 49 -18.96 -10.19 -11.46
C LYS A 49 -18.06 -10.64 -10.31
N GLN A 50 -16.85 -11.09 -10.65
CA GLN A 50 -15.81 -11.48 -9.71
C GLN A 50 -14.67 -10.46 -9.71
N LEU A 51 -14.21 -10.02 -8.54
CA LEU A 51 -13.01 -9.20 -8.42
C LEU A 51 -11.77 -10.08 -8.61
N LEU A 52 -10.96 -9.78 -9.64
CA LEU A 52 -9.76 -10.55 -9.98
C LEU A 52 -8.47 -9.91 -9.44
N LEU A 53 -8.44 -8.59 -9.31
CA LEU A 53 -7.25 -7.82 -8.97
C LEU A 53 -7.67 -6.56 -8.22
N ALA A 54 -6.96 -6.25 -7.13
CA ALA A 54 -7.15 -5.01 -6.38
C ALA A 54 -5.83 -4.29 -6.18
N PHE A 55 -5.85 -2.97 -6.37
CA PHE A 55 -4.76 -2.05 -6.02
C PHE A 55 -5.21 -1.22 -4.83
N VAL A 56 -4.51 -1.35 -3.70
CA VAL A 56 -4.82 -0.60 -2.48
C VAL A 56 -3.67 0.35 -2.19
N VAL A 57 -3.92 1.65 -2.39
CA VAL A 57 -2.96 2.72 -2.12
C VAL A 57 -3.38 3.46 -0.87
N ASN A 58 -2.50 3.46 0.15
CA ASN A 58 -2.71 4.18 1.40
C ASN A 58 -1.54 5.11 1.72
N ARG A 59 -1.85 6.24 2.35
CA ARG A 59 -0.87 7.08 3.03
C ARG A 59 -0.35 6.37 4.28
N HIS A 60 0.83 6.77 4.76
CA HIS A 60 1.29 6.40 6.10
C HIS A 60 0.29 6.86 7.17
N GLY A 61 0.32 6.23 8.35
CA GLY A 61 -0.40 6.72 9.52
C GLY A 61 0.15 8.05 10.06
N GLU A 62 -0.48 8.58 11.09
CA GLU A 62 -0.10 9.82 11.77
C GLU A 62 1.36 9.78 12.21
N ARG A 63 2.09 10.84 11.84
CA ARG A 63 3.52 11.01 12.12
C ARG A 63 3.77 12.29 12.88
N THR A 64 4.94 12.38 13.49
CA THR A 64 5.48 13.63 14.00
C THR A 64 5.88 14.57 12.85
N PRO A 65 6.03 15.88 13.12
CA PRO A 65 6.43 16.84 12.10
C PRO A 65 7.77 16.51 11.45
N ASP A 66 7.94 16.93 10.20
CA ASP A 66 9.26 17.01 9.58
C ASP A 66 9.98 18.32 9.96
N ALA A 67 11.20 18.49 9.45
CA ALA A 67 12.02 19.65 9.78
C ALA A 67 11.42 20.97 9.23
N ASP A 68 10.80 20.93 8.05
CA ASP A 68 10.22 22.09 7.40
C ASP A 68 8.95 22.52 8.14
N GLU A 69 8.06 21.57 8.45
CA GLU A 69 6.87 21.78 9.28
C GLU A 69 7.24 22.33 10.67
N LEU A 70 8.27 21.77 11.31
CA LEU A 70 8.75 22.27 12.60
C LEU A 70 9.31 23.70 12.48
N SER A 71 9.94 24.03 11.35
CA SER A 71 10.52 25.37 11.13
C SER A 71 9.46 26.48 11.09
N LEU A 72 8.22 26.15 10.74
CA LEU A 72 7.08 27.07 10.65
C LEU A 72 6.40 27.32 12.00
N SER A 73 6.67 26.49 13.01
CA SER A 73 6.04 26.62 14.33
C SER A 73 6.75 27.66 15.22
N ASN A 74 5.98 28.42 16.00
CA ASN A 74 6.48 29.26 17.09
C ASN A 74 6.78 28.47 18.38
N GLU A 75 6.33 27.22 18.49
CA GLU A 75 6.50 26.35 19.66
C GLU A 75 7.51 25.20 19.43
N LYS A 76 8.59 25.46 18.68
CA LYS A 76 9.53 24.40 18.21
C LYS A 76 10.07 23.51 19.33
N GLU A 77 10.48 24.10 20.45
CA GLU A 77 11.10 23.37 21.55
C GLU A 77 10.10 22.44 22.27
N LYS A 78 8.88 22.92 22.47
CA LYS A 78 7.77 22.13 23.00
C LYS A 78 7.46 20.94 22.09
N LEU A 79 7.37 21.18 20.77
CA LEU A 79 7.13 20.12 19.79
C LEU A 79 8.26 19.07 19.81
N ARG A 80 9.53 19.48 19.83
CA ARG A 80 10.67 18.56 19.94
C ARG A 80 10.58 17.67 21.17
N LYS A 81 10.23 18.26 22.31
CA LYS A 81 10.07 17.50 23.56
C LYS A 81 8.94 16.47 23.45
N LEU A 82 7.79 16.88 22.89
CA LEU A 82 6.61 16.03 22.71
C LEU A 82 6.85 14.89 21.72
N THR A 83 7.70 15.10 20.72
CA THR A 83 8.00 14.11 19.67
C THR A 83 9.35 13.43 19.88
N SER A 84 9.93 13.51 21.08
CA SER A 84 11.29 13.01 21.34
C SER A 84 11.42 11.49 21.21
N ILE A 85 10.34 10.74 21.50
CA ILE A 85 10.34 9.27 21.40
C ILE A 85 10.37 8.82 19.93
N GLU A 86 9.49 9.37 19.10
CA GLU A 86 9.42 9.02 17.67
C GLU A 86 10.49 9.72 16.82
N GLY A 87 10.99 10.87 17.25
CA GLY A 87 11.85 11.74 16.46
C GLY A 87 11.08 12.52 15.38
N LEU A 88 11.81 13.15 14.45
CA LEU A 88 11.20 13.80 13.27
C LEU A 88 10.70 12.77 12.27
N GLU A 89 9.60 13.08 11.58
CA GLU A 89 8.96 12.19 10.60
C GLU A 89 8.54 10.80 11.11
N GLY A 90 8.66 10.53 12.41
CA GLY A 90 8.45 9.24 13.04
C GLY A 90 6.98 8.86 13.15
N LEU A 91 6.67 7.57 12.96
CA LEU A 91 5.29 7.08 13.05
C LEU A 91 4.86 6.98 14.52
N THR A 92 3.80 7.73 14.86
CA THR A 92 3.27 7.77 16.22
C THR A 92 2.48 6.51 16.56
N ASN A 93 2.21 6.29 17.84
CA ASN A 93 1.28 5.22 18.25
C ASN A 93 -0.15 5.42 17.71
N ALA A 94 -0.59 6.66 17.48
CA ALA A 94 -1.84 6.93 16.76
C ALA A 94 -1.73 6.42 15.31
N GLY A 95 -0.62 6.72 14.63
CA GLY A 95 -0.31 6.23 13.29
C GLY A 95 -0.28 4.71 13.17
N LYS A 96 0.29 4.02 14.16
CA LYS A 96 0.26 2.55 14.24
C LYS A 96 -1.18 2.02 14.39
N ARG A 97 -2.01 2.66 15.22
CA ARG A 97 -3.43 2.25 15.35
C ARG A 97 -4.18 2.43 14.03
N THR A 98 -3.97 3.56 13.33
CA THR A 98 -4.55 3.80 12.01
C THR A 98 -4.10 2.74 11.00
N ALA A 99 -2.80 2.42 10.96
CA ALA A 99 -2.25 1.36 10.12
C ALA A 99 -2.90 -0.01 10.42
N PHE A 100 -3.10 -0.33 11.70
CA PHE A 100 -3.76 -1.56 12.11
C PHE A 100 -5.23 -1.61 11.65
N GLN A 101 -5.96 -0.49 11.72
CA GLN A 101 -7.33 -0.42 11.19
C GLN A 101 -7.39 -0.55 9.67
N ILE A 102 -6.41 0.01 8.94
CA ILE A 102 -6.26 -0.23 7.49
C ILE A 102 -6.13 -1.73 7.22
N GLY A 103 -5.29 -2.44 7.98
CA GLY A 103 -5.14 -3.88 7.84
C GLY A 103 -6.42 -4.66 8.16
N LYS A 104 -7.16 -4.29 9.20
CA LYS A 104 -8.47 -4.89 9.50
C LYS A 104 -9.46 -4.69 8.36
N PHE A 105 -9.51 -3.50 7.77
CA PHE A 105 -10.37 -3.21 6.63
C PHE A 105 -10.00 -4.09 5.43
N ILE A 106 -8.70 -4.22 5.12
CA ILE A 106 -8.21 -5.11 4.04
C ILE A 106 -8.65 -6.55 4.32
N ARG A 107 -8.45 -7.05 5.56
CA ARG A 107 -8.85 -8.40 5.95
C ARG A 107 -10.35 -8.63 5.82
N GLN A 108 -11.16 -7.67 6.27
CA GLN A 108 -12.61 -7.75 6.21
C GLN A 108 -13.11 -7.73 4.76
N ARG A 109 -12.54 -6.87 3.91
CA ARG A 109 -12.98 -6.70 2.52
C ARG A 109 -12.49 -7.82 1.60
N TYR A 110 -11.22 -8.21 1.70
CA TYR A 110 -10.58 -9.12 0.74
C TYR A 110 -10.32 -10.52 1.30
N GLY A 111 -10.43 -10.73 2.62
CA GLY A 111 -10.29 -12.04 3.24
C GLY A 111 -11.51 -12.93 3.10
N SER A 112 -11.50 -14.03 3.85
CA SER A 112 -12.50 -15.10 3.82
C SER A 112 -13.94 -14.64 4.12
N GLN A 113 -14.12 -13.56 4.90
CA GLN A 113 -15.43 -12.97 5.22
C GLN A 113 -15.99 -12.04 4.13
N GLY A 114 -15.13 -11.55 3.23
CA GLY A 114 -15.50 -10.62 2.18
C GLY A 114 -15.41 -11.26 0.81
N LEU A 115 -14.55 -10.71 -0.05
CA LEU A 115 -14.38 -11.12 -1.45
C LEU A 115 -13.53 -12.38 -1.65
N LYS A 116 -13.03 -13.00 -0.58
CA LYS A 116 -12.29 -14.28 -0.61
C LYS A 116 -11.09 -14.30 -1.56
N MET A 117 -10.39 -13.17 -1.67
CA MET A 117 -9.15 -13.05 -2.44
C MET A 117 -7.90 -13.41 -1.62
N LEU A 118 -7.99 -13.31 -0.30
CA LEU A 118 -6.88 -13.61 0.62
C LEU A 118 -7.21 -14.83 1.47
N SER A 119 -6.30 -15.79 1.48
CA SER A 119 -6.32 -16.94 2.36
C SER A 119 -6.21 -16.54 3.83
N ASN A 120 -6.62 -17.45 4.72
CA ASN A 120 -6.48 -17.20 6.15
C ASN A 120 -5.01 -17.19 6.60
N ILE A 121 -4.15 -17.90 5.87
CA ILE A 121 -2.68 -17.90 5.96
C ILE A 121 -2.08 -16.93 4.93
N TYR A 122 -0.86 -16.46 5.18
CA TYR A 122 -0.10 -15.71 4.18
C TYR A 122 0.40 -16.64 3.07
N LEU A 123 0.05 -16.32 1.82
CA LEU A 123 0.59 -16.97 0.63
C LEU A 123 1.24 -15.90 -0.25
N GLN A 124 2.49 -16.14 -0.66
CA GLN A 124 3.29 -15.17 -1.41
C GLN A 124 2.67 -14.77 -2.76
N ASP A 125 1.85 -15.64 -3.34
CA ASP A 125 1.25 -15.44 -4.67
C ASP A 125 -0.08 -14.67 -4.63
N GLU A 126 -0.65 -14.44 -3.45
CA GLU A 126 -1.94 -13.73 -3.29
C GLU A 126 -1.77 -12.21 -3.12
N ILE A 127 -0.62 -11.78 -2.58
CA ILE A 127 -0.38 -10.38 -2.23
C ILE A 127 1.07 -9.97 -2.49
N SER A 128 1.24 -8.79 -3.10
CA SER A 128 2.52 -8.10 -3.20
C SER A 128 2.44 -6.76 -2.50
N LEU A 129 3.42 -6.48 -1.65
CA LEU A 129 3.49 -5.27 -0.84
C LEU A 129 4.64 -4.39 -1.29
N ARG A 130 4.33 -3.11 -1.53
CA ARG A 130 5.32 -2.09 -1.82
C ARG A 130 5.16 -0.86 -0.92
N SER A 131 6.28 -0.42 -0.39
CA SER A 131 6.40 0.82 0.38
C SER A 131 7.38 1.78 -0.28
N THR A 132 7.25 3.07 0.01
CA THR A 132 8.35 4.01 -0.24
C THR A 132 9.43 3.78 0.81
N ASP A 133 10.68 4.11 0.50
CA ASP A 133 11.81 3.97 1.41
C ASP A 133 11.87 5.08 2.49
N LYS A 134 10.81 5.16 3.30
CA LYS A 134 10.69 5.99 4.51
C LYS A 134 10.24 5.11 5.67
N GLU A 135 10.85 5.28 6.83
CA GLU A 135 10.57 4.45 8.02
C GLU A 135 9.09 4.40 8.38
N ARG A 136 8.42 5.55 8.42
CA ARG A 136 6.97 5.63 8.70
C ARG A 136 6.09 4.83 7.72
N THR A 137 6.48 4.74 6.43
CA THR A 137 5.69 3.99 5.44
C THR A 137 5.97 2.50 5.54
N LYS A 138 7.21 2.10 5.85
CA LYS A 138 7.58 0.70 6.15
C LYS A 138 6.84 0.18 7.38
N MET A 139 6.93 0.92 8.49
CA MET A 139 6.23 0.60 9.73
C MET A 139 4.70 0.57 9.55
N THR A 140 4.13 1.48 8.76
CA THR A 140 2.68 1.43 8.43
C THR A 140 2.33 0.12 7.72
N ALA A 141 3.18 -0.35 6.79
CA ALA A 141 2.93 -1.59 6.07
C ALA A 141 3.01 -2.81 6.99
N GLU A 142 4.05 -2.88 7.83
CA GLU A 142 4.23 -3.97 8.81
C GLU A 142 3.05 -4.05 9.78
N VAL A 143 2.61 -2.91 10.33
CA VAL A 143 1.48 -2.88 11.27
C VAL A 143 0.16 -3.22 10.59
N ALA A 144 -0.05 -2.80 9.34
CA ALA A 144 -1.21 -3.22 8.58
C ALA A 144 -1.19 -4.74 8.34
N MET A 145 -0.05 -5.32 7.96
CA MET A 145 0.06 -6.76 7.71
C MET A 145 -0.12 -7.60 8.97
N ALA A 146 0.26 -7.09 10.14
CA ALA A 146 -0.06 -7.74 11.41
C ALA A 146 -1.58 -7.91 11.63
N ALA A 147 -2.42 -7.01 11.11
CA ALA A 147 -3.89 -7.15 11.15
C ALA A 147 -4.44 -8.00 9.99
N VAL A 148 -3.77 -8.02 8.83
CA VAL A 148 -4.20 -8.82 7.67
C VAL A 148 -3.94 -10.30 7.89
N TYR A 149 -2.76 -10.64 8.43
CA TYR A 149 -2.30 -12.02 8.59
C TYR A 149 -1.92 -12.37 10.04
N PRO A 150 -2.86 -12.38 10.99
CA PRO A 150 -2.65 -13.09 12.25
C PRO A 150 -2.24 -14.55 11.96
N PRO A 151 -1.19 -15.10 12.60
CA PRO A 151 -0.68 -16.43 12.23
C PRO A 151 -1.64 -17.56 12.61
N GLU A 152 -2.08 -18.31 11.61
CA GLU A 152 -2.74 -19.60 11.82
C GLU A 152 -1.71 -20.69 12.17
N LYS A 153 -2.17 -21.82 12.73
CA LYS A 153 -1.30 -22.90 13.25
C LYS A 153 -0.10 -23.25 12.36
N PRO A 154 -0.22 -23.41 11.03
CA PRO A 154 0.93 -23.78 10.18
C PRO A 154 2.01 -22.69 10.05
N GLN A 155 1.70 -21.43 10.39
CA GLN A 155 2.60 -20.27 10.28
C GLN A 155 2.96 -19.68 11.65
N GLN A 156 2.56 -20.32 12.74
CA GLN A 156 3.04 -19.98 14.08
C GLN A 156 4.49 -20.47 14.22
N TRP A 157 5.43 -19.54 14.24
CA TRP A 157 6.86 -19.83 14.22
C TRP A 157 7.52 -19.86 15.60
N ASP A 158 6.78 -19.47 16.64
CA ASP A 158 7.22 -19.43 18.04
C ASP A 158 5.99 -19.50 18.98
N GLU A 159 6.22 -19.96 20.21
CA GLU A 159 5.17 -20.16 21.23
C GLU A 159 4.69 -18.86 21.90
N GLY A 160 5.41 -17.75 21.73
CA GLY A 160 5.08 -16.42 22.23
C GLY A 160 4.61 -15.50 21.11
N LEU A 161 5.51 -14.68 20.57
CA LEU A 161 5.18 -13.67 19.55
C LEU A 161 4.65 -14.31 18.28
N GLY A 162 5.19 -15.49 17.92
CA GLY A 162 4.79 -16.23 16.73
C GLY A 162 3.33 -16.68 16.70
N LYS A 163 2.62 -16.65 17.83
CA LYS A 163 1.18 -16.92 17.89
C LYS A 163 0.30 -15.76 17.46
N VAL A 164 0.82 -14.54 17.52
CA VAL A 164 0.04 -13.31 17.31
C VAL A 164 0.60 -12.42 16.20
N TRP A 165 1.81 -12.70 15.73
CA TRP A 165 2.47 -11.95 14.67
C TRP A 165 3.37 -12.83 13.82
N GLN A 166 3.40 -12.55 12.51
CA GLN A 166 4.35 -13.12 11.56
C GLN A 166 4.89 -12.03 10.64
N PRO A 167 6.14 -12.18 10.14
CA PRO A 167 6.68 -11.28 9.15
C PRO A 167 5.97 -11.48 7.81
N VAL A 168 5.60 -10.37 7.17
CA VAL A 168 5.11 -10.36 5.78
C VAL A 168 6.05 -9.48 4.95
N PRO A 169 6.66 -10.01 3.89
CA PRO A 169 7.67 -9.27 3.14
C PRO A 169 7.06 -8.09 2.38
N TYR A 170 7.83 -7.01 2.25
CA TYR A 170 7.52 -5.87 1.40
C TYR A 170 8.75 -5.42 0.64
N THR A 171 8.55 -4.77 -0.51
CA THR A 171 9.62 -4.12 -1.28
C THR A 171 9.63 -2.63 -1.00
N ALA A 172 10.82 -2.07 -0.78
CA ALA A 172 11.05 -0.63 -0.76
C ALA A 172 12.16 -0.28 -1.76
N VAL A 173 11.89 0.65 -2.67
CA VAL A 173 12.87 1.14 -3.65
C VAL A 173 13.54 2.39 -3.07
N PRO A 174 14.87 2.53 -3.16
CA PRO A 174 15.57 3.73 -2.69
C PRO A 174 14.91 5.01 -3.22
N LEU A 175 14.71 6.01 -2.36
CA LEU A 175 13.91 7.21 -2.69
C LEU A 175 14.37 7.94 -3.97
N ARG A 176 15.68 7.88 -4.28
CA ARG A 176 16.26 8.51 -5.47
C ARG A 176 15.83 7.80 -6.78
N GLU A 177 15.51 6.52 -6.71
CA GLU A 177 15.15 5.66 -7.85
C GLU A 177 13.63 5.36 -7.88
N ASP A 178 12.92 5.68 -6.80
CA ASP A 178 11.51 5.36 -6.65
C ASP A 178 10.63 6.27 -7.54
N TYR A 179 9.95 5.68 -8.52
CA TYR A 179 9.03 6.42 -9.39
C TYR A 179 7.77 6.95 -8.67
N LEU A 180 7.42 6.42 -7.49
CA LEU A 180 6.37 7.02 -6.64
C LEU A 180 6.84 8.32 -5.97
N ARG A 181 8.14 8.62 -6.04
CA ARG A 181 8.80 9.79 -5.49
C ARG A 181 9.16 10.82 -6.57
N TYR A 182 8.46 10.80 -7.71
CA TYR A 182 8.66 11.69 -8.86
C TYR A 182 8.84 13.16 -8.46
N TYR A 183 8.13 13.61 -7.42
CA TYR A 183 8.24 14.97 -6.92
C TYR A 183 9.60 15.36 -6.33
N SER A 184 10.49 14.39 -6.12
CA SER A 184 11.81 14.57 -5.53
C SER A 184 12.98 14.08 -6.39
N ASN A 185 12.74 13.18 -7.34
CA ASN A 185 13.77 12.63 -8.23
C ASN A 185 13.56 12.95 -9.71
N CYS A 186 12.48 13.63 -10.10
CA CYS A 186 12.31 14.16 -11.45
C CYS A 186 12.76 15.62 -11.51
N GLU A 187 13.87 15.90 -12.21
CA GLU A 187 14.36 17.27 -12.43
C GLU A 187 13.31 18.14 -13.10
N LYS A 188 12.62 17.59 -14.12
CA LYS A 188 11.59 18.35 -14.83
C LYS A 188 10.44 18.76 -13.91
N PHE A 189 10.02 17.88 -13.01
CA PHE A 189 9.00 18.21 -12.03
C PHE A 189 9.46 19.34 -11.10
N LYS A 190 10.70 19.30 -10.61
CA LYS A 190 11.27 20.36 -9.77
C LYS A 190 11.26 21.72 -10.48
N GLU A 191 11.71 21.77 -11.74
CA GLU A 191 11.67 23.00 -12.55
C GLU A 191 10.24 23.57 -12.66
N LEU A 192 9.26 22.69 -12.95
CA LEU A 192 7.87 23.09 -13.13
C LEU A 192 7.26 23.58 -11.81
N MET A 193 7.60 22.94 -10.69
CA MET A 193 7.17 23.39 -9.37
C MET A 193 7.74 24.75 -8.99
N GLU A 194 9.02 25.00 -9.26
CA GLU A 194 9.63 26.30 -9.00
C GLU A 194 9.02 27.40 -9.87
N LYS A 195 8.71 27.10 -11.14
CA LYS A 195 7.96 28.02 -12.00
C LYS A 195 6.55 28.28 -11.49
N ALA A 196 5.86 27.26 -10.98
CA ALA A 196 4.51 27.39 -10.44
C ALA A 196 4.48 28.26 -9.18
N LYS A 197 5.40 28.06 -8.23
CA LYS A 197 5.49 28.88 -7.01
C LYS A 197 5.68 30.37 -7.32
N LYS A 198 6.61 30.69 -8.22
CA LYS A 198 6.87 32.08 -8.65
C LYS A 198 5.67 32.78 -9.30
N ARG A 199 4.73 32.03 -9.86
CA ARG A 199 3.48 32.57 -10.43
C ARG A 199 2.40 32.84 -9.38
N ILE A 200 2.47 32.16 -8.24
CA ILE A 200 1.52 32.32 -7.14
C ILE A 200 1.93 33.50 -6.24
N ASP A 201 3.23 33.82 -6.19
CA ASP A 201 3.78 34.96 -5.45
C ASP A 201 3.71 36.31 -6.23
N LEU A 202 3.02 36.35 -7.38
CA LEU A 202 2.72 37.54 -8.20
C LEU A 202 1.22 37.82 -8.17
#